data_AF-A0A196MKK7-F1
#
_entry.id   AF-A0A196MKK7-F1
#
_cell.length_a   1.000
_cell.length_b   1.000
_cell.length_c   1.000
_cell.angle_alpha   90.00
_cell.angle_beta   90.00
_cell.angle_gamma   90.00
#
_symmetry.space_group_name_H-M   'P 1'
#
loop_
_entity.id
_entity.type
_entity.pdbx_description
1 polymer ?
#
loop_
_entity_poly.entity_id
_entity_poly.type
_entity_poly.pdbx_seq_one_letter_code
_entity_poly.pdbx_strand_id
1 'polypeptide(L)'
;MVLTADDYVGYILNGERQDQRIRTIGLPGFLVCGPYRPLKAGTYTIAILGEVDDGGLLAFVDVVCNSGARQLAKSDITVQAGPGIISIFSLHLPEDVDDLEIRLAVAADTRLAFQGVHIQERDADRDYALLNKSYASDAHWSVVLFSSCLSHVKPDIPFYLVIPREDQGVFDRLFGSAHAIGFIDRLPITLYEDWVLAKSDNVTPNGFTGWQVQQVVKLAFSKLGLCRQYLTCDSAQFFTRPFDFTKAMFRDGILCTTARPQDRDEIDRHFINTGEQCWLQGELVSASVAFDAIDAHFTSRREPLKYHYIGCNGIFDVDICHALEAKAANFGYGNFAGMINLCPYEFAWYGAFVTYCHPDLFKPIEPCIFRPIVEAGQLFDEPPPTGDDGFFGYLFQKPACDDLQPMRTYLACLAACPPHIEK
;
A
#
# COMPACT_ATOMS: atom_id res chain seq x y z
N MET A 1 -5.73 -15.92 -13.44
CA MET A 1 -5.10 -17.18 -13.88
C MET A 1 -4.03 -17.59 -12.88
N VAL A 2 -4.08 -18.80 -12.35
CA VAL A 2 -3.06 -19.36 -11.46
C VAL A 2 -2.34 -20.45 -12.21
N LEU A 3 -1.01 -20.33 -12.33
CA LEU A 3 -0.11 -21.32 -12.91
C LEU A 3 0.75 -21.87 -11.78
N THR A 4 0.81 -23.18 -11.66
CA THR A 4 1.59 -23.88 -10.64
C THR A 4 2.87 -24.42 -11.25
N ALA A 5 3.82 -24.88 -10.44
CA ALA A 5 5.01 -25.53 -10.96
C ALA A 5 4.71 -26.79 -11.82
N ASP A 6 3.53 -27.40 -11.69
CA ASP A 6 3.09 -28.49 -12.57
C ASP A 6 2.85 -28.00 -14.01
N ASP A 7 2.36 -26.77 -14.19
CA ASP A 7 2.22 -26.13 -15.51
C ASP A 7 3.59 -25.85 -16.18
N TYR A 8 4.67 -25.89 -15.41
CA TYR A 8 6.04 -25.58 -15.83
C TYR A 8 6.92 -26.81 -16.08
N VAL A 9 6.46 -28.05 -15.83
CA VAL A 9 7.31 -29.25 -15.90
C VAL A 9 7.99 -29.44 -17.26
N GLY A 10 7.29 -29.16 -18.36
CA GLY A 10 7.85 -29.22 -19.72
C GLY A 10 8.76 -28.05 -20.09
N TYR A 11 8.93 -27.09 -19.17
CA TYR A 11 9.57 -25.79 -19.38
C TYR A 11 10.76 -25.56 -18.42
N ILE A 12 11.16 -26.58 -17.67
CA ILE A 12 12.33 -26.54 -16.77
C ILE A 12 13.61 -26.67 -17.61
N LEU A 13 14.55 -25.74 -17.45
CA LEU A 13 15.81 -25.75 -18.18
C LEU A 13 17.00 -25.99 -17.24
N ASN A 14 17.19 -25.13 -16.23
CA ASN A 14 18.31 -25.20 -15.27
C ASN A 14 17.84 -25.39 -13.82
N GLY A 15 16.86 -26.28 -13.61
CA GLY A 15 16.30 -26.56 -12.28
C GLY A 15 15.94 -28.02 -12.05
N GLU A 16 15.63 -28.33 -10.81
CA GLU A 16 15.11 -29.64 -10.41
C GLU A 16 13.72 -29.49 -9.79
N ARG A 17 12.77 -30.30 -10.27
CA ARG A 17 11.44 -30.42 -9.67
C ARG A 17 11.55 -31.17 -8.34
N GLN A 18 11.11 -30.52 -7.26
CA GLN A 18 11.01 -31.13 -5.93
C GLN A 18 9.63 -30.82 -5.35
N ASP A 19 8.79 -31.85 -5.21
CA ASP A 19 7.39 -31.74 -4.80
C ASP A 19 6.62 -30.70 -5.62
N GLN A 20 6.14 -29.64 -4.96
CA GLN A 20 5.40 -28.52 -5.55
C GLN A 20 6.30 -27.31 -5.85
N ARG A 21 7.63 -27.48 -5.90
CA ARG A 21 8.60 -26.44 -6.26
C ARG A 21 9.56 -26.85 -7.39
N ILE A 22 10.20 -25.86 -8.03
CA ILE A 22 11.33 -26.01 -8.96
C ILE A 22 12.49 -25.23 -8.34
N ARG A 23 13.58 -25.93 -8.00
CA ARG A 23 14.73 -25.33 -7.31
C ARG A 23 15.90 -25.11 -8.25
N THR A 24 16.67 -24.06 -7.98
CA THR A 24 17.96 -23.85 -8.65
C THR A 24 18.96 -24.95 -8.28
N ILE A 25 19.81 -25.32 -9.23
CA ILE A 25 20.85 -26.36 -9.09
C ILE A 25 22.27 -25.80 -9.25
N GLY A 26 22.43 -24.47 -9.14
CA GLY A 26 23.72 -23.79 -9.29
C GLY A 26 24.20 -23.62 -10.74
N LEU A 27 23.31 -23.79 -11.72
CA LEU A 27 23.61 -23.54 -13.14
C LEU A 27 23.00 -22.19 -13.58
N PRO A 28 23.78 -21.30 -14.23
CA PRO A 28 23.27 -20.03 -14.72
C PRO A 28 22.41 -20.22 -15.97
N GLY A 29 21.48 -19.29 -16.20
CA GLY A 29 20.58 -19.27 -17.35
C GLY A 29 19.12 -19.24 -16.90
N PHE A 30 18.20 -19.70 -17.74
CA PHE A 30 16.78 -19.75 -17.36
C PHE A 30 16.50 -20.97 -16.48
N LEU A 31 15.87 -20.75 -15.33
CA LEU A 31 15.30 -21.81 -14.51
C LEU A 31 14.07 -22.42 -15.20
N VAL A 32 13.17 -21.54 -15.65
CA VAL A 32 11.95 -21.89 -16.40
C VAL A 32 11.69 -20.90 -17.54
N CYS A 33 11.09 -21.37 -18.63
CA CYS A 33 10.63 -20.58 -19.78
C CYS A 33 9.23 -21.02 -20.25
N GLY A 34 8.16 -20.34 -19.83
CA GLY A 34 6.80 -20.72 -20.20
C GLY A 34 5.78 -20.44 -19.08
N PRO A 35 4.69 -21.24 -19.03
CA PRO A 35 4.08 -21.85 -20.21
C PRO A 35 3.60 -20.75 -21.17
N TYR A 36 3.48 -21.08 -22.46
CA TYR A 36 2.89 -20.18 -23.46
C TYR A 36 1.38 -20.13 -23.26
N ARG A 37 0.85 -18.94 -22.95
CA ARG A 37 -0.58 -18.72 -22.69
C ARG A 37 -1.10 -17.52 -23.49
N PRO A 38 -2.27 -17.63 -24.14
CA PRO A 38 -2.91 -16.46 -24.69
C PRO A 38 -3.42 -15.56 -23.55
N LEU A 39 -3.31 -14.26 -23.72
CA LEU A 39 -3.82 -13.26 -22.79
C LEU A 39 -4.39 -12.07 -23.57
N LYS A 40 -5.49 -11.49 -23.09
CA LYS A 40 -6.15 -10.36 -23.74
C LYS A 40 -5.39 -9.06 -23.50
N ALA A 41 -5.68 -8.06 -24.33
CA ALA A 41 -5.29 -6.68 -24.06
C ALA A 41 -5.88 -6.26 -22.70
N GLY A 42 -5.09 -5.56 -21.90
CA GLY A 42 -5.48 -5.18 -20.55
C GLY A 42 -4.30 -4.87 -19.65
N THR A 43 -4.59 -4.63 -18.38
CA THR A 43 -3.56 -4.42 -17.35
C THR A 43 -3.66 -5.53 -16.32
N TYR A 44 -2.51 -6.07 -15.91
CA TYR A 44 -2.43 -7.25 -15.07
C TYR A 44 -1.45 -7.05 -13.92
N THR A 45 -1.75 -7.59 -12.75
CA THR A 45 -0.75 -7.84 -11.70
C THR A 45 -0.19 -9.25 -11.88
N ILE A 46 1.13 -9.35 -11.99
CA ILE A 46 1.87 -10.61 -12.07
C ILE A 46 2.62 -10.81 -10.77
N ALA A 47 2.33 -11.91 -10.06
CA ALA A 47 3.08 -12.34 -8.87
C ALA A 47 3.80 -13.66 -9.17
N ILE A 48 5.11 -13.66 -8.99
CA ILE A 48 5.97 -14.83 -9.12
C ILE A 48 6.08 -15.47 -7.75
N LEU A 49 5.55 -16.68 -7.62
CA LEU A 49 5.40 -17.37 -6.34
C LEU A 49 6.63 -18.23 -6.06
N GLY A 50 7.09 -18.24 -4.82
CA GLY A 50 8.28 -18.97 -4.41
C GLY A 50 9.03 -18.35 -3.25
N GLU A 51 10.21 -18.89 -2.98
CA GLU A 51 11.13 -18.41 -1.94
C GLU A 51 12.49 -18.08 -2.56
N VAL A 52 13.15 -17.04 -2.05
CA VAL A 52 14.50 -16.62 -2.43
C VAL A 52 15.38 -16.68 -1.19
N ASP A 53 16.29 -17.65 -1.15
CA ASP A 53 17.33 -17.73 -0.12
C ASP A 53 18.48 -16.78 -0.46
N ASP A 54 18.84 -16.70 -1.74
CA ASP A 54 19.85 -15.79 -2.30
C ASP A 54 19.46 -15.43 -3.75
N GLY A 55 19.26 -14.15 -4.04
CA GLY A 55 18.94 -13.70 -5.39
C GLY A 55 20.11 -13.87 -6.37
N GLY A 56 21.35 -13.84 -5.88
CA GLY A 56 22.54 -13.75 -6.73
C GLY A 56 22.62 -12.45 -7.53
N LEU A 57 23.75 -12.23 -8.19
CA LEU A 57 23.92 -11.10 -9.10
C LEU A 57 23.26 -11.46 -10.44
N LEU A 58 22.30 -10.66 -10.90
CA LEU A 58 21.64 -10.76 -12.21
C LEU A 58 20.45 -11.75 -12.34
N ALA A 59 19.87 -12.26 -11.26
CA ALA A 59 18.58 -12.95 -11.37
C ALA A 59 17.47 -11.97 -11.76
N PHE A 60 16.58 -12.39 -12.66
CA PHE A 60 15.44 -11.57 -13.08
C PHE A 60 14.29 -12.43 -13.57
N VAL A 61 13.10 -11.84 -13.56
CA VAL A 61 11.94 -12.35 -14.30
C VAL A 61 11.66 -11.40 -15.45
N ASP A 62 11.39 -11.95 -16.62
CA ASP A 62 10.78 -11.18 -17.69
C ASP A 62 9.53 -11.86 -18.24
N VAL A 63 8.70 -11.04 -18.87
CA VAL A 63 7.49 -11.46 -19.56
C VAL A 63 7.65 -11.07 -21.01
N VAL A 64 7.51 -12.03 -21.90
CA VAL A 64 7.74 -11.87 -23.34
C VAL A 64 6.60 -12.47 -24.15
N CYS A 65 6.52 -12.10 -25.42
CA CYS A 65 5.63 -12.71 -26.42
C CYS A 65 6.31 -12.77 -27.79
N ASN A 66 5.59 -13.27 -28.81
CA ASN A 66 6.10 -13.47 -30.16
C ASN A 66 7.35 -14.35 -30.18
N SER A 67 7.28 -15.52 -29.52
CA SER A 67 8.38 -16.47 -29.36
C SER A 67 9.62 -15.84 -28.75
N GLY A 68 9.41 -14.97 -27.74
CA GLY A 68 10.48 -14.27 -27.03
C GLY A 68 11.07 -13.05 -27.75
N ALA A 69 10.56 -12.68 -28.93
CA ALA A 69 11.08 -11.55 -29.71
C ALA A 69 10.69 -10.18 -29.13
N ARG A 70 9.59 -10.11 -28.36
CA ARG A 70 9.10 -8.87 -27.74
C ARG A 70 9.09 -9.00 -26.22
N GLN A 71 9.91 -8.22 -25.54
CA GLN A 71 9.86 -8.08 -24.09
C GLN A 71 8.76 -7.09 -23.68
N LEU A 72 7.87 -7.52 -22.79
CA LEU A 72 6.74 -6.76 -22.31
C LEU A 72 7.00 -6.18 -20.92
N ALA A 73 7.65 -6.94 -20.05
CA ALA A 73 8.06 -6.48 -18.72
C ALA A 73 9.35 -7.19 -18.28
N LYS A 74 10.10 -6.57 -17.37
CA LYS A 74 11.25 -7.16 -16.70
C LYS A 74 11.35 -6.65 -15.26
N SER A 75 11.65 -7.54 -14.34
CA SER A 75 11.84 -7.24 -12.92
C SER A 75 13.04 -8.01 -12.39
N ASP A 76 14.06 -7.29 -11.90
CA ASP A 76 15.21 -7.91 -11.25
C ASP A 76 14.81 -8.53 -9.91
N ILE A 77 15.44 -9.67 -9.58
CA ILE A 77 15.26 -10.39 -8.31
C ILE A 77 16.51 -10.15 -7.48
N THR A 78 16.55 -9.01 -6.81
CA THR A 78 17.62 -8.68 -5.86
C THR A 78 17.29 -9.17 -4.45
N VAL A 79 16.04 -8.98 -4.04
CA VAL A 79 15.50 -9.42 -2.75
C VAL A 79 14.08 -9.95 -2.93
N GLN A 80 13.65 -10.85 -2.04
CA GLN A 80 12.30 -11.40 -2.03
C GLN A 80 11.27 -10.29 -1.78
N ALA A 81 10.17 -10.27 -2.54
CA ALA A 81 9.12 -9.27 -2.41
C ALA A 81 8.26 -9.44 -1.16
N GLY A 82 7.96 -10.67 -0.76
CA GLY A 82 7.12 -11.00 0.38
C GLY A 82 7.16 -12.49 0.70
N PRO A 83 6.59 -12.95 1.83
CA PRO A 83 6.51 -14.38 2.14
C PRO A 83 5.82 -15.14 0.99
N GLY A 84 6.50 -16.13 0.39
CA GLY A 84 5.99 -16.87 -0.77
C GLY A 84 5.91 -16.09 -2.09
N ILE A 85 6.45 -14.86 -2.16
CA ILE A 85 6.44 -14.01 -3.36
C ILE A 85 7.88 -13.59 -3.69
N ILE A 86 8.41 -14.14 -4.78
CA ILE A 86 9.73 -13.78 -5.33
C ILE A 86 9.69 -12.33 -5.83
N SER A 87 8.71 -12.01 -6.68
CA SER A 87 8.54 -10.67 -7.26
C SER A 87 7.07 -10.43 -7.60
N ILE A 88 6.64 -9.17 -7.59
CA ILE A 88 5.31 -8.75 -8.03
C ILE A 88 5.43 -7.45 -8.83
N PHE A 89 4.72 -7.34 -9.95
CA PHE A 89 4.77 -6.16 -10.83
C PHE A 89 3.54 -6.07 -11.73
N SER A 90 3.35 -4.90 -12.34
CA SER A 90 2.30 -4.65 -13.32
C SER A 90 2.75 -4.96 -14.75
N LEU A 91 1.84 -5.51 -15.54
CA LEU A 91 2.00 -5.79 -16.96
C LEU A 91 0.87 -5.11 -17.73
N HIS A 92 1.21 -4.22 -18.66
CA HIS A 92 0.24 -3.61 -19.57
C HIS A 92 0.38 -4.22 -20.96
N LEU A 93 -0.72 -4.79 -21.47
CA LEU A 93 -0.83 -5.35 -22.80
C LEU A 93 -1.71 -4.44 -23.66
N PRO A 94 -1.14 -3.69 -24.63
CA PRO A 94 -1.92 -2.81 -25.50
C PRO A 94 -2.76 -3.58 -26.52
N GLU A 95 -2.48 -4.86 -26.73
CA GLU A 95 -3.16 -5.76 -27.66
C GLU A 95 -3.16 -7.19 -27.12
N ASP A 96 -4.06 -8.02 -27.65
CA ASP A 96 -4.09 -9.44 -27.36
C ASP A 96 -2.76 -10.11 -27.74
N VAL A 97 -2.31 -11.05 -26.94
CA VAL A 97 -1.13 -11.89 -27.22
C VAL A 97 -1.53 -13.36 -27.19
N ASP A 98 -1.00 -14.16 -28.12
CA ASP A 98 -1.32 -15.59 -28.22
C ASP A 98 -0.35 -16.49 -27.44
N ASP A 99 0.85 -15.98 -27.13
CA ASP A 99 1.98 -16.76 -26.63
C ASP A 99 2.74 -16.06 -25.50
N LEU A 100 2.03 -15.46 -24.53
CA LEU A 100 2.65 -14.89 -23.33
C LEU A 100 3.52 -15.94 -22.66
N GLU A 101 4.80 -15.61 -22.45
CA GLU A 101 5.81 -16.46 -21.84
C GLU A 101 6.41 -15.73 -20.64
N ILE A 102 6.56 -16.44 -19.52
CA ILE A 102 7.23 -15.93 -18.32
C ILE A 102 8.52 -16.70 -18.14
N ARG A 103 9.63 -15.98 -18.06
CA ARG A 103 10.96 -16.59 -17.93
C ARG A 103 11.62 -16.10 -16.66
N LEU A 104 12.22 -17.04 -15.95
CA LEU A 104 12.95 -16.78 -14.71
C LEU A 104 14.42 -17.09 -14.95
N ALA A 105 15.24 -16.06 -15.09
CA ALA A 105 16.68 -16.18 -15.23
C ALA A 105 17.38 -16.15 -13.87
N VAL A 106 18.38 -17.00 -13.71
CA VAL A 106 19.15 -17.20 -12.48
C VAL A 106 20.64 -17.21 -12.79
N ALA A 107 21.45 -16.78 -11.81
CA ALA A 107 22.90 -16.92 -11.85
C ALA A 107 23.33 -18.24 -11.17
N ALA A 108 24.63 -18.56 -11.27
CA ALA A 108 25.16 -19.79 -10.68
C ALA A 108 25.10 -19.80 -9.14
N ASP A 109 25.10 -18.62 -8.52
CA ASP A 109 25.01 -18.41 -7.07
C ASP A 109 23.57 -18.22 -6.57
N THR A 110 22.60 -17.98 -7.46
CA THR A 110 21.18 -17.83 -7.10
C THR A 110 20.63 -19.10 -6.43
N ARG A 111 20.05 -18.94 -5.24
CA ARG A 111 19.31 -19.97 -4.49
C ARG A 111 17.87 -19.56 -4.32
N LEU A 112 16.99 -20.16 -5.11
CA LEU A 112 15.56 -19.92 -5.01
C LEU A 112 14.73 -21.17 -5.33
N ALA A 113 13.46 -21.14 -4.93
CA ALA A 113 12.48 -22.17 -5.21
C ALA A 113 11.24 -21.54 -5.84
N PHE A 114 11.05 -21.76 -7.14
CA PHE A 114 9.88 -21.31 -7.90
C PHE A 114 8.68 -22.24 -7.66
N GLN A 115 7.51 -21.68 -7.39
CA GLN A 115 6.27 -22.41 -7.12
C GLN A 115 5.21 -22.21 -8.20
N GLY A 116 5.25 -21.10 -8.93
CA GLY A 116 4.25 -20.78 -9.92
C GLY A 116 4.13 -19.29 -10.18
N VAL A 117 3.07 -18.92 -10.90
CA VAL A 117 2.72 -17.54 -11.22
C VAL A 117 1.24 -17.31 -10.98
N HIS A 118 0.91 -16.20 -10.35
CA HIS A 118 -0.45 -15.67 -10.31
C HIS A 118 -0.57 -14.45 -11.21
N ILE A 119 -1.50 -14.51 -12.18
CA ILE A 119 -1.83 -13.42 -13.09
C ILE A 119 -3.25 -12.96 -12.79
N GLN A 120 -3.41 -11.73 -12.36
CA GLN A 120 -4.71 -11.13 -12.07
C GLN A 120 -4.95 -9.94 -12.99
N GLU A 121 -6.03 -9.97 -13.75
CA GLU A 121 -6.49 -8.82 -14.54
C GLU A 121 -6.95 -7.71 -13.60
N ARG A 122 -6.65 -6.47 -13.97
CA ARG A 122 -7.09 -5.27 -13.27
C ARG A 122 -8.07 -4.52 -14.15
N ASP A 123 -9.17 -4.11 -13.54
CA ASP A 123 -10.10 -3.16 -14.15
C ASP A 123 -9.42 -1.78 -14.16
N ALA A 124 -9.06 -1.28 -15.34
CA ALA A 124 -8.39 0.01 -15.49
C ALA A 124 -9.23 1.19 -14.97
N ASP A 125 -10.57 1.07 -15.00
CA ASP A 125 -11.49 2.10 -14.52
C ASP A 125 -11.71 2.03 -13.00
N ARG A 126 -11.26 0.95 -12.36
CA ARG A 126 -11.46 0.66 -10.92
C ARG A 126 -10.22 0.07 -10.26
N ASP A 127 -9.06 0.56 -10.67
CA ASP A 127 -7.76 0.05 -10.25
C ASP A 127 -7.36 0.57 -8.85
N TYR A 128 -8.10 0.10 -7.84
CA TYR A 128 -7.96 0.48 -6.43
C TYR A 128 -7.18 -0.56 -5.63
N ALA A 129 -6.55 -0.13 -4.54
CA ALA A 129 -6.01 -1.03 -3.52
C ALA A 129 -6.19 -0.46 -2.10
N LEU A 130 -6.05 -1.35 -1.12
CA LEU A 130 -5.81 -0.98 0.27
C LEU A 130 -4.35 -1.25 0.62
N LEU A 131 -3.71 -0.29 1.27
CA LEU A 131 -2.34 -0.40 1.76
C LEU A 131 -2.32 -0.27 3.28
N ASN A 132 -1.94 -1.33 3.99
CA ASN A 132 -1.61 -1.27 5.41
C ASN A 132 -0.10 -1.41 5.59
N LYS A 133 0.56 -0.31 5.97
CA LYS A 133 1.94 -0.35 6.45
C LYS A 133 1.92 -0.56 7.97
N SER A 134 2.49 -1.66 8.44
CA SER A 134 2.39 -2.09 9.84
C SER A 134 3.73 -2.56 10.41
N TYR A 135 3.74 -2.82 11.71
CA TYR A 135 4.84 -3.31 12.54
C TYR A 135 4.32 -4.36 13.52
N ALA A 136 5.20 -5.15 14.13
CA ALA A 136 4.82 -6.21 15.08
C ALA A 136 3.96 -5.70 16.24
N SER A 137 4.17 -4.47 16.71
CA SER A 137 3.36 -3.84 17.77
C SER A 137 1.88 -3.74 17.42
N ASP A 138 1.57 -3.60 16.13
CA ASP A 138 0.22 -3.33 15.63
C ASP A 138 -0.37 -4.54 14.89
N ALA A 139 0.29 -5.70 14.92
CA ALA A 139 -0.08 -6.86 14.12
C ALA A 139 -1.48 -7.39 14.45
N HIS A 140 -1.92 -7.32 15.72
CA HIS A 140 -3.29 -7.67 16.09
C HIS A 140 -4.33 -6.73 15.51
N TRP A 141 -4.02 -5.43 15.43
CA TRP A 141 -4.85 -4.44 14.77
C TRP A 141 -4.92 -4.70 13.26
N SER A 142 -3.80 -5.02 12.61
CA SER A 142 -3.77 -5.40 11.18
C SER A 142 -4.63 -6.63 10.85
N VAL A 143 -4.67 -7.65 11.72
CA VAL A 143 -5.54 -8.83 11.53
C VAL A 143 -7.02 -8.42 11.55
N VAL A 144 -7.40 -7.55 12.48
CA VAL A 144 -8.77 -7.02 12.59
C VAL A 144 -9.12 -6.16 11.38
N LEU A 145 -8.24 -5.23 10.99
CA LEU A 145 -8.40 -4.42 9.79
C LEU A 145 -8.65 -5.32 8.57
N PHE A 146 -7.80 -6.30 8.33
CA PHE A 146 -7.93 -7.20 7.18
C PHE A 146 -9.22 -8.02 7.20
N SER A 147 -9.61 -8.59 8.34
CA SER A 147 -10.89 -9.28 8.48
C SER A 147 -12.09 -8.38 8.19
N SER A 148 -12.03 -7.13 8.66
CA SER A 148 -13.06 -6.13 8.36
C SER A 148 -13.10 -5.77 6.88
N CYS A 149 -11.95 -5.71 6.20
CA CYS A 149 -11.89 -5.49 4.75
C CYS A 149 -12.55 -6.63 3.99
N LEU A 150 -12.28 -7.89 4.35
CA LEU A 150 -12.96 -9.04 3.73
C LEU A 150 -14.48 -9.00 3.89
N SER A 151 -14.96 -8.44 5.00
CA SER A 151 -16.39 -8.36 5.33
C SER A 151 -17.11 -7.18 4.69
N HIS A 152 -16.40 -6.09 4.42
CA HIS A 152 -17.03 -4.80 4.12
C HIS A 152 -16.50 -4.11 2.86
N VAL A 153 -15.35 -4.51 2.33
CA VAL A 153 -14.78 -3.95 1.09
C VAL A 153 -15.05 -4.93 -0.05
N LYS A 154 -15.21 -4.43 -1.28
CA LYS A 154 -15.46 -5.30 -2.44
C LYS A 154 -14.36 -6.37 -2.57
N PRO A 155 -14.71 -7.65 -2.82
CA PRO A 155 -13.76 -8.77 -2.78
C PRO A 155 -12.59 -8.69 -3.78
N ASP A 156 -12.77 -7.95 -4.88
CA ASP A 156 -11.80 -7.76 -5.96
C ASP A 156 -10.71 -6.73 -5.63
N ILE A 157 -10.88 -5.94 -4.57
CA ILE A 157 -9.89 -4.94 -4.16
C ILE A 157 -8.74 -5.62 -3.41
N PRO A 158 -7.49 -5.54 -3.91
CA PRO A 158 -6.34 -6.12 -3.24
C PRO A 158 -6.03 -5.37 -1.93
N PHE A 159 -5.64 -6.15 -0.92
CA PHE A 159 -5.12 -5.65 0.33
C PHE A 159 -3.63 -5.99 0.43
N TYR A 160 -2.79 -4.96 0.39
CA TYR A 160 -1.35 -5.07 0.54
C TYR A 160 -0.96 -4.75 1.98
N LEU A 161 -0.31 -5.71 2.63
CA LEU A 161 0.28 -5.56 3.95
C LEU A 161 1.79 -5.38 3.79
N VAL A 162 2.33 -4.21 4.10
CA VAL A 162 3.78 -3.97 4.06
C VAL A 162 4.35 -4.04 5.47
N ILE A 163 5.35 -4.89 5.71
CA ILE A 163 5.96 -5.12 7.03
C ILE A 163 7.48 -5.18 6.95
N PRO A 164 8.21 -4.87 8.04
CA PRO A 164 9.62 -5.22 8.14
C PRO A 164 9.81 -6.74 8.04
N ARG A 165 10.94 -7.17 7.48
CA ARG A 165 11.23 -8.60 7.26
C ARG A 165 11.34 -9.36 8.59
N GLU A 166 11.91 -8.72 9.59
CA GLU A 166 12.06 -9.23 10.95
C GLU A 166 10.72 -9.51 11.65
N ASP A 167 9.64 -8.83 11.23
CA ASP A 167 8.31 -8.96 11.83
C ASP A 167 7.50 -10.12 11.24
N GLN A 168 7.97 -10.73 10.13
CA GLN A 168 7.24 -11.80 9.42
C GLN A 168 6.74 -12.89 10.38
N GLY A 169 7.60 -13.39 11.28
CA GLY A 169 7.21 -14.50 12.16
C GLY A 169 6.06 -14.16 13.12
N VAL A 170 5.86 -12.88 13.45
CA VAL A 170 4.71 -12.41 14.24
C VAL A 170 3.46 -12.41 13.37
N PHE A 171 3.55 -11.83 12.17
CA PHE A 171 2.43 -11.76 11.22
C PHE A 171 1.97 -13.15 10.76
N ASP A 172 2.88 -14.04 10.35
CA ASP A 172 2.57 -15.41 9.91
C ASP A 172 1.79 -16.18 10.98
N ARG A 173 2.22 -16.09 12.25
CA ARG A 173 1.53 -16.74 13.37
C ARG A 173 0.13 -16.18 13.58
N LEU A 174 -0.03 -14.85 13.57
CA LEU A 174 -1.31 -14.21 13.87
C LEU A 174 -2.32 -14.41 12.74
N PHE A 175 -1.92 -14.15 11.49
CA PHE A 175 -2.77 -14.39 10.32
C PHE A 175 -3.05 -15.89 10.12
N GLY A 176 -2.05 -16.76 10.32
CA GLY A 176 -2.24 -18.20 10.26
C GLY A 176 -3.23 -18.71 11.32
N SER A 177 -3.14 -18.19 12.55
CA SER A 177 -4.10 -18.53 13.61
C SER A 177 -5.51 -18.02 13.29
N ALA A 178 -5.63 -16.78 12.81
CA ALA A 178 -6.90 -16.19 12.38
C ALA A 178 -7.55 -17.00 11.25
N HIS A 179 -6.76 -17.44 10.27
CA HIS A 179 -7.24 -18.27 9.18
C HIS A 179 -7.67 -19.66 9.67
N ALA A 180 -6.86 -20.30 10.52
CA ALA A 180 -7.16 -21.63 11.06
C ALA A 180 -8.47 -21.69 11.87
N ILE A 181 -8.86 -20.60 12.53
CA ILE A 181 -10.14 -20.51 13.27
C ILE A 181 -11.30 -19.96 12.42
N GLY A 182 -11.07 -19.67 11.13
CA GLY A 182 -12.07 -19.13 10.23
C GLY A 182 -12.44 -17.66 10.47
N PHE A 183 -11.61 -16.88 11.17
CA PHE A 183 -11.81 -15.44 11.32
C PHE A 183 -11.51 -14.66 10.02
N ILE A 184 -10.65 -15.23 9.18
CA ILE A 184 -10.37 -14.78 7.81
C ILE A 184 -10.38 -16.00 6.88
N ASP A 185 -10.86 -15.83 5.65
CA ASP A 185 -10.98 -16.91 4.67
C ASP A 185 -9.76 -17.04 3.75
N ARG A 186 -8.91 -16.00 3.70
CA ARG A 186 -7.66 -15.95 2.94
C ARG A 186 -6.60 -15.14 3.69
N LEU A 187 -5.37 -15.14 3.19
CA LEU A 187 -4.26 -14.32 3.71
C LEU A 187 -4.12 -13.02 2.90
N PRO A 188 -3.60 -11.93 3.49
CA PRO A 188 -3.29 -10.70 2.76
C PRO A 188 -2.09 -10.90 1.81
N ILE A 189 -1.92 -9.99 0.85
CA ILE A 189 -0.69 -9.94 0.04
C ILE A 189 0.36 -9.20 0.87
N THR A 190 1.23 -9.96 1.53
CA THR A 190 2.30 -9.39 2.36
C THR A 190 3.51 -9.05 1.49
N LEU A 191 4.03 -7.83 1.64
CA LEU A 191 5.26 -7.35 1.02
C LEU A 191 6.25 -6.91 2.11
N TYR A 192 7.54 -7.06 1.85
CA TYR A 192 8.56 -6.56 2.75
C TYR A 192 8.90 -5.10 2.48
N GLU A 193 9.09 -4.36 3.56
CA GLU A 193 9.45 -2.94 3.58
C GLU A 193 10.73 -2.68 2.77
N ASP A 194 11.78 -3.47 2.99
CA ASP A 194 13.07 -3.35 2.31
C ASP A 194 12.94 -3.51 0.79
N TRP A 195 12.11 -4.46 0.34
CA TRP A 195 11.83 -4.66 -1.07
C TRP A 195 11.07 -3.48 -1.67
N VAL A 196 10.05 -2.95 -0.99
CA VAL A 196 9.30 -1.78 -1.48
C VAL A 196 10.24 -0.59 -1.66
N LEU A 197 11.09 -0.30 -0.68
CA LEU A 197 12.06 0.80 -0.75
C LEU A 197 13.09 0.59 -1.86
N ALA A 198 13.63 -0.62 -2.00
CA ALA A 198 14.60 -0.94 -3.05
C ALA A 198 13.97 -0.84 -4.44
N LYS A 199 12.75 -1.36 -4.63
CA LYS A 199 12.06 -1.39 -5.92
C LYS A 199 11.59 0.00 -6.38
N SER A 200 11.42 0.90 -5.44
CA SER A 200 10.98 2.28 -5.67
C SER A 200 12.14 3.29 -5.70
N ASP A 201 13.40 2.85 -5.54
CA ASP A 201 14.58 3.72 -5.42
C ASP A 201 14.44 4.77 -4.29
N ASN A 202 13.79 4.38 -3.19
CA ASN A 202 13.56 5.22 -2.02
C ASN A 202 14.41 4.74 -0.83
N VAL A 203 15.73 4.73 -1.02
CA VAL A 203 16.67 4.37 0.05
C VAL A 203 16.56 5.40 1.17
N THR A 204 16.23 4.94 2.37
CA THR A 204 16.09 5.78 3.55
C THR A 204 17.46 6.13 4.14
N PRO A 205 17.70 7.38 4.55
CA PRO A 205 18.92 7.77 5.25
C PRO A 205 19.14 6.98 6.55
N ASN A 206 20.42 6.84 6.95
CA ASN A 206 20.77 6.30 8.27
C ASN A 206 20.10 7.14 9.37
N GLY A 207 19.47 6.48 10.35
CA GLY A 207 18.81 7.13 11.48
C GLY A 207 17.31 7.36 11.31
N PHE A 208 16.73 7.02 10.15
CA PHE A 208 15.28 6.91 10.06
C PHE A 208 14.76 5.84 11.03
N THR A 209 13.77 6.22 11.82
CA THR A 209 13.00 5.30 12.67
C THR A 209 11.85 4.69 11.86
N GLY A 210 11.25 3.61 12.36
CA GLY A 210 10.09 2.98 11.71
C GLY A 210 8.97 3.98 11.40
N TRP A 211 8.74 4.97 12.26
CA TRP A 211 7.75 6.01 12.00
C TRP A 211 8.05 6.83 10.73
N GLN A 212 9.30 7.25 10.49
CA GLN A 212 9.66 7.96 9.25
C GLN A 212 9.63 7.02 8.04
N VAL A 213 10.11 5.78 8.19
CA VAL A 213 10.12 4.80 7.09
C VAL A 213 8.70 4.51 6.61
N GLN A 214 7.73 4.39 7.51
CA GLN A 214 6.32 4.20 7.14
C GLN A 214 5.80 5.30 6.19
N GLN A 215 6.18 6.56 6.42
CA GLN A 215 5.72 7.66 5.55
C GLN A 215 6.36 7.58 4.16
N VAL A 216 7.64 7.18 4.08
CA VAL A 216 8.30 6.93 2.79
C VAL A 216 7.60 5.78 2.06
N VAL A 217 7.35 4.66 2.74
CA VAL A 217 6.71 3.47 2.14
C VAL A 217 5.34 3.80 1.57
N LYS A 218 4.52 4.58 2.28
CA LYS A 218 3.18 4.98 1.80
C LYS A 218 3.25 5.72 0.47
N LEU A 219 4.21 6.61 0.26
CA LEU A 219 4.41 7.30 -1.03
C LEU A 219 5.08 6.39 -2.07
N ALA A 220 6.13 5.69 -1.66
CA ALA A 220 6.96 4.84 -2.50
C ALA A 220 6.20 3.66 -3.11
N PHE A 221 5.14 3.18 -2.45
CA PHE A 221 4.25 2.14 -2.97
C PHE A 221 3.68 2.49 -4.36
N SER A 222 3.48 3.78 -4.66
CA SER A 222 3.01 4.24 -5.97
C SER A 222 3.95 3.85 -7.13
N LYS A 223 5.24 3.66 -6.86
CA LYS A 223 6.25 3.30 -7.88
C LYS A 223 6.26 1.83 -8.23
N LEU A 224 5.51 1.00 -7.49
CA LEU A 224 5.37 -0.43 -7.81
C LEU A 224 4.37 -0.68 -8.95
N GLY A 225 3.50 0.29 -9.23
CA GLY A 225 2.49 0.21 -10.29
C GLY A 225 1.41 -0.85 -10.04
N LEU A 226 1.24 -1.33 -8.80
CA LEU A 226 0.33 -2.44 -8.45
C LEU A 226 -1.15 -2.06 -8.48
N CYS A 227 -1.45 -0.76 -8.48
CA CYS A 227 -2.77 -0.17 -8.63
C CYS A 227 -2.61 1.26 -9.17
N ARG A 228 -3.70 1.90 -9.60
CA ARG A 228 -3.71 3.34 -9.92
C ARG A 228 -3.90 4.19 -8.68
N GLN A 229 -4.80 3.76 -7.79
CA GLN A 229 -5.16 4.49 -6.58
C GLN A 229 -5.16 3.55 -5.39
N TYR A 230 -4.72 4.04 -4.24
CA TYR A 230 -4.73 3.24 -3.03
C TYR A 230 -5.09 4.06 -1.81
N LEU A 231 -5.99 3.50 -1.00
CA LEU A 231 -6.30 4.02 0.32
C LEU A 231 -5.30 3.43 1.31
N THR A 232 -4.61 4.31 2.01
CA THR A 232 -3.75 3.92 3.12
C THR A 232 -4.57 3.80 4.38
N CYS A 233 -4.37 2.70 5.09
CA CYS A 233 -4.99 2.43 6.38
C CYS A 233 -3.89 2.20 7.42
N ASP A 234 -3.87 3.03 8.46
CA ASP A 234 -3.12 2.69 9.66
C ASP A 234 -3.72 1.44 10.31
N SER A 235 -2.91 0.66 11.01
CA SER A 235 -3.33 -0.67 11.49
C SER A 235 -4.53 -0.61 12.44
N ALA A 236 -4.58 0.39 13.32
CA ALA A 236 -5.65 0.59 14.30
C ALA A 236 -6.92 1.22 13.68
N GLN A 237 -7.35 0.67 12.54
CA GLN A 237 -8.56 1.03 11.82
C GLN A 237 -9.33 -0.23 11.49
N PHE A 238 -10.65 -0.16 11.39
CA PHE A 238 -11.44 -1.25 10.81
C PHE A 238 -12.79 -0.76 10.29
N PHE A 239 -13.31 -1.45 9.28
CA PHE A 239 -14.62 -1.22 8.71
C PHE A 239 -15.71 -1.89 9.55
N THR A 240 -16.89 -1.28 9.59
CA THR A 240 -18.13 -1.89 10.13
C THR A 240 -19.31 -1.77 9.17
N ARG A 241 -19.10 -1.12 8.02
CA ARG A 241 -20.10 -0.86 6.98
C ARG A 241 -19.53 -1.10 5.59
N PRO A 242 -20.37 -1.55 4.63
CA PRO A 242 -19.95 -1.71 3.25
C PRO A 242 -19.28 -0.46 2.68
N PHE A 243 -18.08 -0.61 2.15
CA PHE A 243 -17.25 0.46 1.61
C PHE A 243 -17.08 0.30 0.10
N ASP A 244 -17.44 1.35 -0.64
CA ASP A 244 -17.28 1.44 -2.08
C ASP A 244 -16.43 2.67 -2.42
N PHE A 245 -15.21 2.44 -2.91
CA PHE A 245 -14.25 3.51 -3.26
C PHE A 245 -14.88 4.58 -4.15
N THR A 246 -15.60 4.20 -5.21
CA THR A 246 -16.17 5.14 -6.17
C THR A 246 -17.22 6.03 -5.50
N LYS A 247 -17.99 5.50 -4.55
CA LYS A 247 -19.01 6.27 -3.83
C LYS A 247 -18.44 7.07 -2.66
N ALA A 248 -17.47 6.51 -1.96
CA ALA A 248 -16.91 7.14 -0.76
C ALA A 248 -15.91 8.25 -1.11
N MET A 249 -15.03 8.00 -2.10
CA MET A 249 -13.87 8.83 -2.38
C MET A 249 -14.02 9.74 -3.60
N PHE A 250 -15.06 9.57 -4.43
CA PHE A 250 -15.25 10.41 -5.62
C PHE A 250 -16.56 11.20 -5.56
N ARG A 251 -16.51 12.45 -6.05
CA ARG A 251 -17.69 13.30 -6.27
C ARG A 251 -17.59 13.85 -7.67
N ASP A 252 -18.58 13.56 -8.52
CA ASP A 252 -18.62 13.98 -9.92
C ASP A 252 -17.35 13.59 -10.72
N GLY A 253 -16.79 12.41 -10.41
CA GLY A 253 -15.55 11.91 -11.02
C GLY A 253 -14.25 12.50 -10.47
N ILE A 254 -14.33 13.43 -9.51
CA ILE A 254 -13.17 14.07 -8.88
C ILE A 254 -12.85 13.38 -7.56
N LEU A 255 -11.56 13.12 -7.32
CA LEU A 255 -11.06 12.52 -6.10
C LEU A 255 -11.21 13.49 -4.91
N CYS A 256 -11.85 13.03 -3.84
CA CYS A 256 -11.96 13.76 -2.59
C CYS A 256 -10.80 13.37 -1.68
N THR A 257 -9.98 14.34 -1.30
CA THR A 257 -8.90 14.16 -0.33
C THR A 257 -9.30 14.73 1.01
N THR A 258 -8.97 14.01 2.09
CA THR A 258 -9.24 14.39 3.47
C THR A 258 -8.55 15.72 3.83
N ALA A 259 -9.18 16.82 3.45
CA ALA A 259 -8.79 18.17 3.79
C ALA A 259 -10.02 19.05 3.93
N ARG A 260 -9.95 19.97 4.88
CA ARG A 260 -10.92 21.05 5.02
C ARG A 260 -10.19 22.37 4.80
N PRO A 261 -10.75 23.29 4.01
CA PRO A 261 -10.26 24.67 4.00
C PRO A 261 -10.50 25.28 5.38
N GLN A 262 -9.43 25.73 6.02
CA GLN A 262 -9.45 26.41 7.31
C GLN A 262 -8.85 27.81 7.15
N ASP A 263 -9.33 28.78 7.93
CA ASP A 263 -8.66 30.08 8.04
C ASP A 263 -7.26 29.86 8.63
N ARG A 264 -6.23 30.32 7.92
CA ARG A 264 -4.83 30.07 8.28
C ARG A 264 -4.48 30.65 9.65
N ASP A 265 -4.89 31.88 9.93
CA ASP A 265 -4.52 32.55 11.17
C ASP A 265 -5.27 31.94 12.38
N GLU A 266 -6.49 31.44 12.17
CA GLU A 266 -7.23 30.69 13.19
C GLU A 266 -6.59 29.33 13.52
N ILE A 267 -6.28 28.52 12.49
CA ILE A 267 -5.68 27.19 12.73
C ILE A 267 -4.25 27.28 13.25
N ASP A 268 -3.45 28.24 12.78
CA ASP A 268 -2.10 28.45 13.29
C ASP A 268 -2.14 28.83 14.78
N ARG A 269 -3.11 29.67 15.17
CA ARG A 269 -3.33 30.03 16.58
C ARG A 269 -3.84 28.84 17.40
N HIS A 270 -4.67 27.97 16.81
CA HIS A 270 -5.11 26.74 17.45
C HIS A 270 -3.90 25.87 17.83
N PHE A 271 -3.01 25.57 16.88
CA PHE A 271 -1.81 24.76 17.13
C PHE A 271 -0.91 25.35 18.22
N ILE A 272 -0.72 26.67 18.20
CA ILE A 272 0.05 27.36 19.25
C ILE A 272 -0.63 27.22 20.62
N ASN A 273 -1.96 27.39 20.68
CA ASN A 273 -2.72 27.32 21.92
C ASN A 273 -2.82 25.91 22.50
N THR A 274 -2.92 24.88 21.65
CA THR A 274 -2.96 23.47 22.07
C THR A 274 -1.57 22.90 22.33
N GLY A 275 -0.51 23.57 21.86
CA GLY A 275 0.85 23.08 21.95
C GLY A 275 1.10 21.89 21.01
N GLU A 276 0.34 21.78 19.92
CA GLU A 276 0.51 20.70 18.94
C GLU A 276 1.84 20.87 18.20
N GLN A 277 2.69 19.85 18.30
CA GLN A 277 4.03 19.87 17.73
C GLN A 277 4.18 18.89 16.57
N CYS A 278 4.98 19.27 15.59
CA CYS A 278 5.36 18.45 14.45
C CYS A 278 6.87 18.49 14.22
N TRP A 279 7.40 17.45 13.59
CA TRP A 279 8.81 17.37 13.22
C TRP A 279 9.12 18.22 11.99
N LEU A 280 10.15 19.05 12.08
CA LEU A 280 10.74 19.78 10.98
C LEU A 280 12.26 19.77 11.15
N GLN A 281 12.99 19.27 10.15
CA GLN A 281 14.46 19.21 10.16
C GLN A 281 15.05 18.51 11.40
N GLY A 282 14.34 17.51 11.93
CA GLY A 282 14.77 16.79 13.13
C GLY A 282 14.54 17.53 14.45
N GLU A 283 13.76 18.61 14.45
CA GLU A 283 13.32 19.30 15.67
C GLU A 283 11.79 19.33 15.78
N LEU A 284 11.28 19.34 17.01
CA LEU A 284 9.86 19.55 17.27
C LEU A 284 9.54 21.04 17.26
N VAL A 285 8.70 21.47 16.33
CA VAL A 285 8.20 22.84 16.18
C VAL A 285 6.67 22.86 16.26
N SER A 286 6.06 24.03 16.36
CA SER A 286 4.60 24.14 16.22
C SER A 286 4.15 23.53 14.89
N ALA A 287 3.05 22.77 14.90
CA ALA A 287 2.48 22.17 13.68
C ALA A 287 2.27 23.20 12.55
N SER A 288 1.87 24.43 12.91
CA SER A 288 1.77 25.54 11.95
C SER A 288 3.06 25.79 11.17
N VAL A 289 4.21 25.82 11.85
CA VAL A 289 5.54 26.06 11.28
C VAL A 289 5.95 24.92 10.35
N ALA A 290 5.72 23.67 10.78
CA ALA A 290 6.04 22.50 9.96
C ALA A 290 5.26 22.48 8.64
N PHE A 291 3.94 22.77 8.67
CA PHE A 291 3.13 22.79 7.44
C PHE A 291 3.36 24.02 6.58
N ASP A 292 3.65 25.18 7.16
CA ASP A 292 4.05 26.36 6.38
C ASP A 292 5.36 26.10 5.62
N ALA A 293 6.28 25.34 6.22
CA ALA A 293 7.51 24.92 5.55
C ALA A 293 7.23 24.01 4.35
N ILE A 294 6.20 23.15 4.42
CA ILE A 294 5.75 22.34 3.27
C ILE A 294 5.13 23.25 2.20
N ASP A 295 4.16 24.09 2.56
CA ASP A 295 3.45 24.99 1.63
C ASP A 295 4.42 25.88 0.83
N ALA A 296 5.48 26.37 1.48
CA ALA A 296 6.49 27.23 0.88
C ALA A 296 7.23 26.62 -0.32
N HIS A 297 7.18 25.29 -0.48
CA HIS A 297 7.73 24.61 -1.67
C HIS A 297 6.86 24.80 -2.91
N PHE A 298 5.55 24.99 -2.74
CA PHE A 298 4.58 25.02 -3.84
C PHE A 298 4.05 26.43 -4.13
N THR A 299 4.09 27.33 -3.15
CA THR A 299 3.64 28.71 -3.31
C THR A 299 4.53 29.69 -2.56
N SER A 300 4.78 30.86 -3.18
CA SER A 300 5.41 32.01 -2.51
C SER A 300 4.37 32.94 -1.85
N ARG A 301 3.08 32.68 -2.07
CA ARG A 301 1.98 33.45 -1.49
C ARG A 301 1.50 32.77 -0.22
N ARG A 302 1.35 33.57 0.84
CA ARG A 302 0.65 33.14 2.04
C ARG A 302 -0.85 33.21 1.78
N GLU A 303 -1.40 32.10 1.30
CA GLU A 303 -2.84 32.00 1.05
C GLU A 303 -3.63 32.11 2.37
N PRO A 304 -4.77 32.81 2.39
CA PRO A 304 -5.58 32.97 3.60
C PRO A 304 -6.18 31.66 4.10
N LEU A 305 -6.36 30.69 3.18
CA LEU A 305 -6.79 29.35 3.53
C LEU A 305 -5.58 28.41 3.65
N LYS A 306 -5.65 27.55 4.66
CA LYS A 306 -4.76 26.42 4.86
C LYS A 306 -5.56 25.14 4.74
N TYR A 307 -4.97 24.15 4.08
CA TYR A 307 -5.60 22.85 3.88
C TYR A 307 -4.85 21.86 4.75
N HIS A 308 -5.51 21.42 5.81
CA HIS A 308 -4.90 20.53 6.77
C HIS A 308 -5.09 19.08 6.32
N TYR A 309 -3.98 18.42 6.01
CA TYR A 309 -3.95 17.06 5.46
C TYR A 309 -3.39 16.02 6.44
N ILE A 310 -3.43 16.22 7.77
CA ILE A 310 -3.03 15.17 8.74
C ILE A 310 -4.18 14.19 9.01
N GLY A 311 -4.74 13.63 7.94
CA GLY A 311 -5.69 12.52 8.07
C GLY A 311 -4.95 11.19 8.09
N CYS A 312 -5.26 10.33 9.05
CA CYS A 312 -4.86 8.91 9.12
C CYS A 312 -5.45 8.03 7.98
N ASN A 313 -6.29 8.59 7.12
CA ASN A 313 -6.91 7.92 5.98
C ASN A 313 -6.69 8.81 4.75
N GLY A 314 -5.61 8.55 4.02
CA GLY A 314 -5.32 9.24 2.77
C GLY A 314 -5.37 8.29 1.59
N ILE A 315 -6.02 8.76 0.52
CA ILE A 315 -5.96 8.14 -0.78
C ILE A 315 -4.83 8.78 -1.58
N PHE A 316 -4.02 7.93 -2.19
CA PHE A 316 -3.00 8.34 -3.13
C PHE A 316 -3.40 7.91 -4.53
N ASP A 317 -3.17 8.79 -5.49
CA ASP A 317 -3.17 8.51 -6.91
C ASP A 317 -1.71 8.43 -7.40
N VAL A 318 -1.39 7.36 -8.13
CA VAL A 318 -0.02 7.03 -8.55
C VAL A 318 0.60 8.10 -9.43
N ASP A 319 -0.14 8.62 -10.41
CA ASP A 319 0.39 9.62 -11.34
C ASP A 319 0.75 10.91 -10.60
N ILE A 320 0.00 11.20 -9.54
CA ILE A 320 0.16 12.39 -8.72
C ILE A 320 1.32 12.23 -7.74
N CYS A 321 1.51 11.03 -7.19
CA CYS A 321 2.73 10.71 -6.44
C CYS A 321 3.98 10.84 -7.34
N HIS A 322 3.93 10.35 -8.57
CA HIS A 322 5.06 10.48 -9.51
C HIS A 322 5.32 11.95 -9.87
N ALA A 323 4.27 12.74 -10.11
CA ALA A 323 4.38 14.17 -10.35
C ALA A 323 4.95 14.92 -9.12
N LEU A 324 4.57 14.51 -7.91
CA LEU A 324 5.11 15.04 -6.65
C LEU A 324 6.61 14.74 -6.52
N GLU A 325 7.04 13.49 -6.76
CA GLU A 325 8.47 13.12 -6.72
C GLU A 325 9.28 13.92 -7.75
N ALA A 326 8.78 14.04 -8.98
CA ALA A 326 9.40 14.84 -10.03
C ALA A 326 9.45 16.33 -9.65
N LYS A 327 8.41 16.85 -8.98
CA LYS A 327 8.41 18.22 -8.46
C LYS A 327 9.44 18.39 -7.35
N ALA A 328 9.54 17.43 -6.44
CA ALA A 328 10.48 17.41 -5.33
C ALA A 328 11.95 17.41 -5.77
N ALA A 329 12.26 16.78 -6.91
CA ALA A 329 13.57 16.87 -7.53
C ALA A 329 14.00 18.32 -7.84
N ASN A 330 13.06 19.20 -8.19
CA ASN A 330 13.35 20.63 -8.42
C ASN A 330 13.70 21.38 -7.12
N PHE A 331 13.34 20.84 -5.96
CA PHE A 331 13.70 21.36 -4.65
C PHE A 331 15.03 20.79 -4.13
N GLY A 332 15.65 19.87 -4.88
CA GLY A 332 16.89 19.20 -4.50
C GLY A 332 16.70 17.89 -3.73
N TYR A 333 15.48 17.35 -3.68
CA TYR A 333 15.22 16.04 -3.07
C TYR A 333 15.38 14.92 -4.10
N GLY A 334 16.22 13.93 -3.82
CA GLY A 334 16.47 12.82 -4.76
C GLY A 334 15.28 11.87 -4.95
N ASN A 335 14.44 11.74 -3.91
CA ASN A 335 13.27 10.86 -3.86
C ASN A 335 12.37 11.27 -2.68
N PHE A 336 11.32 10.50 -2.37
CA PHE A 336 10.42 10.79 -1.24
C PHE A 336 11.13 10.77 0.11
N ALA A 337 12.17 9.95 0.29
CA ALA A 337 12.92 9.93 1.54
C ALA A 337 13.58 11.29 1.85
N GLY A 338 14.02 12.03 0.82
CA GLY A 338 14.53 13.39 0.98
C GLY A 338 13.49 14.38 1.52
N MET A 339 12.25 14.30 1.03
CA MET A 339 11.14 15.13 1.52
C MET A 339 10.74 14.76 2.96
N ILE A 340 10.63 13.46 3.24
CA ILE A 340 10.26 12.96 4.57
C ILE A 340 11.36 13.27 5.61
N ASN A 341 12.63 13.33 5.20
CA ASN A 341 13.72 13.78 6.07
C ASN A 341 13.55 15.25 6.51
N LEU A 342 12.98 16.10 5.64
CA LEU A 342 12.66 17.48 6.01
C LEU A 342 11.46 17.53 6.96
N CYS A 343 10.34 16.94 6.55
CA CYS A 343 9.07 17.02 7.27
C CYS A 343 8.30 15.70 7.05
N PRO A 344 8.25 14.79 8.05
CA PRO A 344 7.76 13.42 7.88
C PRO A 344 6.23 13.30 7.94
N TYR A 345 5.54 13.95 7.00
CA TYR A 345 4.09 13.96 6.88
C TYR A 345 3.68 13.82 5.41
N GLU A 346 3.59 12.58 4.94
CA GLU A 346 3.30 12.19 3.56
C GLU A 346 2.01 12.81 3.01
N PHE A 347 0.94 12.82 3.82
CA PHE A 347 -0.33 13.39 3.41
C PHE A 347 -0.27 14.91 3.33
N ALA A 348 0.53 15.56 4.17
CA ALA A 348 0.73 17.01 4.10
C ALA A 348 1.47 17.40 2.81
N TRP A 349 2.52 16.66 2.45
CA TRP A 349 3.23 16.86 1.17
C TRP A 349 2.33 16.65 -0.04
N TYR A 350 1.63 15.52 -0.08
CA TYR A 350 0.71 15.20 -1.17
C TYR A 350 -0.42 16.22 -1.25
N GLY A 351 -1.05 16.52 -0.13
CA GLY A 351 -2.14 17.47 0.01
C GLY A 351 -1.78 18.88 -0.44
N ALA A 352 -0.64 19.41 0.01
CA ALA A 352 -0.15 20.71 -0.42
C ALA A 352 0.13 20.72 -1.92
N PHE A 353 0.80 19.69 -2.44
CA PHE A 353 1.07 19.59 -3.87
C PHE A 353 -0.21 19.62 -4.71
N VAL A 354 -1.21 18.82 -4.33
CA VAL A 354 -2.46 18.77 -5.10
C VAL A 354 -3.27 20.05 -4.99
N THR A 355 -3.29 20.67 -3.82
CA THR A 355 -3.95 21.97 -3.60
C THR A 355 -3.37 23.05 -4.51
N TYR A 356 -2.05 23.18 -4.50
CA TYR A 356 -1.38 24.31 -5.14
C TYR A 356 -1.03 24.08 -6.61
N CYS A 357 -0.84 22.81 -7.02
CA CYS A 357 -0.41 22.48 -8.37
C CYS A 357 -1.51 21.79 -9.21
N HIS A 358 -2.50 21.15 -8.58
CA HIS A 358 -3.53 20.36 -9.28
C HIS A 358 -4.95 20.53 -8.71
N PRO A 359 -5.44 21.77 -8.50
CA PRO A 359 -6.73 22.01 -7.85
C PRO A 359 -7.93 21.42 -8.61
N ASP A 360 -7.80 21.18 -9.92
CA ASP A 360 -8.88 20.60 -10.75
C ASP A 360 -9.01 19.08 -10.60
N LEU A 361 -7.98 18.41 -10.07
CA LEU A 361 -7.99 16.95 -9.89
C LEU A 361 -8.56 16.52 -8.54
N PHE A 362 -8.77 17.48 -7.63
CA PHE A 362 -9.18 17.20 -6.26
C PHE A 362 -10.23 18.13 -5.72
N LYS A 363 -11.01 17.58 -4.79
CA LYS A 363 -11.90 18.38 -3.95
C LYS A 363 -11.46 18.23 -2.49
N PRO A 364 -11.08 19.33 -1.81
CA PRO A 364 -10.77 19.33 -0.38
C PRO A 364 -12.08 19.28 0.40
N ILE A 365 -12.68 18.09 0.41
CA ILE A 365 -13.80 17.71 1.27
C ILE A 365 -13.23 16.69 2.21
N GLU A 366 -13.67 16.67 3.47
CA GLU A 366 -13.23 15.65 4.40
C GLU A 366 -14.15 14.40 4.32
N PRO A 367 -13.82 13.35 3.54
CA PRO A 367 -14.34 12.03 3.83
C PRO A 367 -13.43 11.45 4.91
N CYS A 368 -13.61 11.86 6.16
CA CYS A 368 -13.06 11.07 7.25
C CYS A 368 -13.86 9.76 7.25
N ILE A 369 -13.39 8.75 6.51
CA ILE A 369 -14.14 7.51 6.29
C ILE A 369 -14.13 6.60 7.52
N PHE A 370 -13.34 6.93 8.54
CA PHE A 370 -13.31 6.24 9.82
C PHE A 370 -13.54 7.25 10.94
N ARG A 371 -14.42 6.91 11.88
CA ARG A 371 -14.68 7.78 13.03
C ARG A 371 -13.49 7.73 13.99
N PRO A 372 -12.86 8.87 14.32
CA PRO A 372 -11.73 8.88 15.24
C PRO A 372 -12.19 8.64 16.68
N ILE A 373 -11.51 7.74 17.36
CA ILE A 373 -11.64 7.45 18.79
C ILE A 373 -10.28 7.70 19.43
N VAL A 374 -10.18 8.72 20.27
CA VAL A 374 -8.94 9.10 20.96
C VAL A 374 -8.92 8.52 22.38
N GLU A 375 -10.06 8.58 23.07
CA GLU A 375 -10.23 8.02 24.41
C GLU A 375 -11.08 6.74 24.36
N ALA A 376 -10.62 5.67 25.01
CA ALA A 376 -11.32 4.39 25.00
C ALA A 376 -12.78 4.47 25.49
N GLY A 377 -13.06 5.39 26.43
CA GLY A 377 -14.41 5.64 26.95
C GLY A 377 -15.39 6.21 25.92
N GLN A 378 -14.89 6.86 24.85
CA GLN A 378 -15.72 7.53 23.85
C GLN A 378 -16.34 6.58 22.82
N LEU A 379 -15.92 5.31 22.78
CA LEU A 379 -16.27 4.37 21.71
C LEU A 379 -17.78 4.23 21.47
N PHE A 380 -18.59 4.36 22.52
CA PHE A 380 -20.04 4.20 22.44
C PHE A 380 -20.82 5.45 22.89
N ASP A 381 -20.16 6.62 22.93
CA ASP A 381 -20.81 7.89 23.27
C ASP A 381 -21.73 8.38 22.12
N GLU A 382 -21.44 7.95 20.89
CA GLU A 382 -22.20 8.31 19.69
C GLU A 382 -22.83 7.07 19.02
N PRO A 383 -23.91 7.25 18.23
CA PRO A 383 -24.48 6.16 17.42
C PRO A 383 -23.43 5.57 16.47
N PRO A 384 -23.41 4.24 16.24
CA PRO A 384 -22.40 3.61 15.41
C PRO A 384 -22.42 4.15 13.97
N PRO A 385 -21.28 4.12 13.25
CA PRO A 385 -21.21 4.46 11.84
C PRO A 385 -22.29 3.76 11.02
N THR A 386 -22.82 4.48 10.03
CA THR A 386 -23.91 4.01 9.17
C THR A 386 -23.48 3.91 7.71
N GLY A 387 -22.41 4.60 7.31
CA GLY A 387 -22.00 4.80 5.92
C GLY A 387 -22.65 6.07 5.33
N ASP A 388 -23.92 6.33 5.66
CA ASP A 388 -24.65 7.52 5.25
C ASP A 388 -24.16 8.79 5.96
N ASP A 389 -23.59 8.63 7.16
CA ASP A 389 -22.92 9.68 7.93
C ASP A 389 -21.48 9.97 7.43
N GLY A 390 -21.05 9.30 6.35
CA GLY A 390 -19.71 9.41 5.78
C GLY A 390 -18.65 8.54 6.47
N PHE A 391 -19.00 7.92 7.62
CA PHE A 391 -18.14 6.99 8.34
C PHE A 391 -18.49 5.54 8.00
N PHE A 392 -17.49 4.77 7.62
CA PHE A 392 -17.59 3.34 7.28
C PHE A 392 -16.99 2.43 8.35
N GLY A 393 -16.41 3.01 9.39
CA GLY A 393 -15.71 2.29 10.43
C GLY A 393 -15.14 3.20 11.50
N TYR A 394 -14.15 2.69 12.23
CA TYR A 394 -13.48 3.40 13.32
C TYR A 394 -11.97 3.47 13.10
N LEU A 395 -11.38 4.55 13.57
CA LEU A 395 -9.95 4.76 13.72
C LEU A 395 -9.67 4.95 15.21
N PHE A 396 -8.66 4.26 15.72
CA PHE A 396 -8.21 4.42 17.10
C PHE A 396 -6.87 5.13 17.12
N GLN A 397 -6.81 6.27 17.81
CA GLN A 397 -5.59 7.02 18.05
C GLN A 397 -5.10 6.77 19.47
N LYS A 398 -3.87 7.17 19.78
CA LYS A 398 -3.38 7.12 21.16
C LYS A 398 -4.13 8.13 22.04
N PRO A 399 -4.48 7.78 23.28
CA PRO A 399 -4.16 6.52 23.96
C PRO A 399 -5.08 5.32 23.64
N ALA A 400 -6.27 5.51 23.07
CA ALA A 400 -7.25 4.44 22.86
C ALA A 400 -6.70 3.18 22.17
N CYS A 401 -5.85 3.31 21.14
CA CYS A 401 -5.28 2.14 20.47
C CYS A 401 -4.31 1.32 21.33
N ASP A 402 -3.72 1.94 22.37
CA ASP A 402 -2.84 1.28 23.34
C ASP A 402 -3.66 0.60 24.47
N ASP A 403 -4.82 1.17 24.82
CA ASP A 403 -5.69 0.68 25.90
C ASP A 403 -6.67 -0.43 25.48
N LEU A 404 -7.11 -0.40 24.22
CA LEU A 404 -8.15 -1.28 23.71
C LEU A 404 -7.60 -2.59 23.13
N GLN A 405 -8.28 -3.70 23.42
CA GLN A 405 -7.96 -5.01 22.82
C GLN A 405 -8.59 -5.16 21.43
N PRO A 406 -7.81 -5.27 20.33
CA PRO A 406 -8.31 -5.10 18.96
C PRO A 406 -9.52 -5.98 18.61
N MET A 407 -9.42 -7.29 18.86
CA MET A 407 -10.49 -8.25 18.55
C MET A 407 -11.76 -7.99 19.36
N ARG A 408 -11.61 -7.72 20.66
CA ARG A 408 -12.75 -7.46 21.55
C ARG A 408 -13.47 -6.18 21.13
N THR A 409 -12.70 -5.15 20.78
CA THR A 409 -13.21 -3.87 20.30
C THR A 409 -13.99 -4.06 18.99
N TYR A 410 -13.43 -4.77 18.03
CA TYR A 410 -14.10 -5.03 16.75
C TYR A 410 -15.44 -5.74 16.92
N LEU A 411 -15.47 -6.84 17.69
CA LEU A 411 -16.70 -7.58 17.94
C LEU A 411 -17.75 -6.74 18.69
N ALA A 412 -17.33 -5.88 19.62
CA ALA A 412 -18.24 -4.97 20.31
C ALA A 412 -18.83 -3.92 19.35
N CYS A 413 -18.02 -3.35 18.45
CA CYS A 413 -18.50 -2.42 17.43
C CYS A 413 -19.48 -3.08 16.44
N LEU A 414 -19.20 -4.32 16.00
CA LEU A 414 -20.13 -5.07 15.16
C LEU A 414 -21.45 -5.36 15.88
N ALA A 415 -21.42 -5.73 17.16
CA ALA A 415 -22.63 -5.99 17.94
C ALA A 415 -23.49 -4.73 18.16
N ALA A 416 -22.85 -3.55 18.24
CA ALA A 416 -23.55 -2.27 18.34
C ALA A 416 -24.18 -1.83 17.00
N CYS A 417 -23.66 -2.33 15.88
CA CYS A 417 -24.16 -1.99 14.55
C CYS A 417 -25.47 -2.71 14.23
N PRO A 418 -26.58 -1.99 13.92
CA PRO A 418 -27.78 -2.65 13.44
C PRO A 418 -27.50 -3.46 12.15
N PRO A 419 -28.21 -4.59 11.94
CA PRO A 419 -28.06 -5.39 10.74
C PRO A 419 -28.40 -4.53 9.51
N HIS A 420 -27.54 -4.59 8.50
CA HIS A 420 -27.77 -3.91 7.24
C HIS A 420 -28.92 -4.62 6.51
N ILE A 421 -30.10 -4.03 6.52
CA ILE A 421 -31.22 -4.50 5.70
C ILE A 421 -31.02 -3.84 4.33
N GLU A 422 -30.49 -4.60 3.36
CA GLU A 422 -30.56 -4.18 1.95
C GLU A 422 -32.03 -3.95 1.59
N LYS A 423 -32.37 -2.72 1.19
CA LYS A 423 -33.69 -2.35 0.68
C LYS A 423 -33.71 -2.43 -0.83
#